data_AF-A0A969NDB2-F1
#
_entry.id   AF-A0A969NDB2-F1
#
_cell.length_a   1.000
_cell.length_b   1.000
_cell.length_c   1.000
_cell.angle_alpha   90.00
_cell.angle_beta   90.00
_cell.angle_gamma   90.00
#
_symmetry.space_group_name_H-M   'P 1'
#
loop_
_entity.id
_entity.type
_entity.pdbx_description
1 polymer ?
#
loop_
_entity_poly.entity_id
_entity_poly.type
_entity_poly.pdbx_seq_one_letter_code
_entity_poly.pdbx_strand_id
1 'polypeptide(L)'
;MFSEEGTEPIRPFFYQALTEIGFYTYDIEPFGDLIQVVKDPNFSFTMPEGADTNYNSQSMRDVNDFLQNKGNNIIYIYGQNDPWFASSLQLIEGKTNSLKMVKEGGNHKTRIKSFEGGEKQKITDSLETWLQAKIELE
;
A
#
# COMPACT_ATOMS: atom_id res chain seq x y z
N MET A 1 18.54 3.67 6.65
CA MET A 1 17.84 3.12 5.48
C MET A 1 18.69 3.17 4.21
N PHE A 2 19.48 4.21 3.95
CA PHE A 2 20.30 4.32 2.73
C PHE A 2 21.78 3.91 2.90
N SER A 3 22.13 3.33 4.05
CA SER A 3 23.41 2.67 4.31
C SER A 3 23.25 1.16 4.20
N GLU A 4 24.33 0.44 3.94
CA GLU A 4 24.29 -1.02 3.89
C GLU A 4 23.68 -1.63 5.16
N GLU A 5 24.21 -1.25 6.34
CA GLU A 5 23.70 -1.64 7.66
C GLU A 5 22.19 -1.32 7.82
N GLY A 6 21.75 -0.19 7.26
CA GLY A 6 20.35 0.23 7.32
C GLY A 6 19.44 -0.46 6.30
N THR A 7 19.98 -1.08 5.25
CA THR A 7 19.23 -1.84 4.24
C THR A 7 19.15 -3.31 4.58
N GLU A 8 20.20 -3.89 5.18
CA GLU A 8 20.32 -5.32 5.44
C GLU A 8 19.07 -5.96 6.08
N PRO A 9 18.51 -5.43 7.19
CA PRO A 9 17.34 -6.03 7.83
C PRO A 9 16.05 -5.91 7.00
N ILE A 10 16.01 -5.02 6.00
CA ILE A 10 14.85 -4.77 5.14
C ILE A 10 15.09 -5.17 3.68
N ARG A 11 16.17 -5.87 3.37
CA ARG A 11 16.46 -6.38 2.01
C ARG A 11 15.31 -7.20 1.42
N PRO A 12 14.63 -8.10 2.16
CA PRO A 12 13.48 -8.83 1.59
C PRO A 12 12.38 -7.92 1.06
N PHE A 13 12.13 -6.79 1.72
CA PHE A 13 11.19 -5.78 1.23
C PHE A 13 11.67 -5.16 -0.08
N PHE A 14 12.93 -4.72 -0.16
CA PHE A 14 13.46 -4.12 -1.38
C PHE A 14 13.51 -5.11 -2.54
N TYR A 15 13.82 -6.38 -2.28
CA TYR A 15 13.75 -7.42 -3.29
C TYR A 15 12.34 -7.48 -3.89
N GLN A 16 11.33 -7.63 -3.03
CA GLN A 16 9.93 -7.64 -3.46
C GLN A 16 9.51 -6.34 -4.16
N ALA A 17 9.98 -5.18 -3.68
CA ALA A 17 9.72 -3.88 -4.28
C ALA A 17 10.25 -3.76 -5.71
N LEU A 18 11.45 -4.28 -5.95
CA LEU A 18 12.10 -4.27 -7.25
C LEU A 18 11.55 -5.34 -8.20
N THR A 19 11.12 -6.50 -7.70
CA THR A 19 10.69 -7.62 -8.54
C THR A 19 9.18 -7.78 -8.71
N GLU A 20 8.34 -7.32 -7.76
CA GLU A 20 6.92 -7.69 -7.73
C GLU A 20 5.99 -6.50 -7.44
N ILE A 21 6.17 -5.80 -6.33
CA ILE A 21 5.20 -4.81 -5.85
C ILE A 21 5.36 -3.42 -6.49
N GLY A 22 6.53 -3.17 -7.08
CA GLY A 22 6.92 -1.86 -7.59
C GLY A 22 7.36 -0.90 -6.48
N PHE A 23 8.15 0.09 -6.84
CA PHE A 23 8.59 1.15 -5.93
C PHE A 23 8.66 2.47 -6.68
N TYR A 24 8.35 3.57 -5.98
CA TYR A 24 8.44 4.89 -6.60
C TYR A 24 9.91 5.23 -6.88
N THR A 25 10.13 5.97 -7.96
CA THR A 25 11.44 6.52 -8.30
C THR A 25 11.43 8.04 -8.05
N TYR A 26 12.57 8.68 -8.28
CA TYR A 26 12.69 10.12 -8.15
C TYR A 26 12.59 10.76 -9.54
N ASP A 27 11.66 11.69 -9.72
CA ASP A 27 11.69 12.59 -10.87
C ASP A 27 12.80 13.63 -10.66
N ILE A 28 13.92 13.39 -11.34
CA ILE A 28 15.09 14.26 -11.28
C ILE A 28 15.22 15.20 -12.47
N GLU A 29 14.33 15.12 -13.47
CA GLU A 29 14.39 15.98 -14.66
C GLU A 29 14.46 17.48 -14.31
N PRO A 30 13.63 18.00 -13.36
CA PRO A 30 13.67 19.42 -13.01
C PRO A 30 15.00 19.88 -12.40
N PHE A 31 15.80 18.95 -11.89
CA PHE A 31 17.07 19.24 -11.24
C PHE A 31 18.27 19.10 -12.18
N GLY A 32 18.10 18.57 -13.40
CA GLY A 32 19.06 18.55 -14.51
C GLY A 32 20.54 18.58 -14.10
N ASP A 33 21.22 19.68 -14.41
CA ASP A 33 22.65 19.88 -14.13
C ASP A 33 22.98 20.08 -12.64
N LEU A 34 22.01 20.29 -11.75
CA LEU A 34 22.24 20.39 -10.32
C LEU A 34 22.58 19.03 -9.68
N ILE A 35 22.09 17.93 -10.27
CA ILE A 35 22.42 16.58 -9.81
C ILE A 35 23.79 16.20 -10.35
N GLN A 36 24.82 16.15 -9.50
CA GLN A 36 26.20 15.91 -9.96
C GLN A 36 26.65 14.45 -9.86
N VAL A 37 26.12 13.70 -8.89
CA VAL A 37 26.63 12.36 -8.52
C VAL A 37 25.71 11.24 -9.00
N VAL A 38 24.48 11.20 -8.50
CA VAL A 38 23.53 10.11 -8.80
C VAL A 38 22.62 10.53 -9.94
N LYS A 39 23.09 10.33 -11.17
CA LYS A 39 22.40 10.72 -12.41
C LYS A 39 21.19 9.84 -12.76
N ASP A 40 21.08 8.66 -12.15
CA ASP A 40 19.94 7.75 -12.28
C ASP A 40 19.63 7.10 -10.92
N PRO A 41 18.89 7.79 -10.04
CA PRO A 41 18.61 7.29 -8.70
C PRO A 41 17.58 6.15 -8.75
N ASN A 42 18.04 4.97 -8.36
CA ASN A 42 17.20 3.79 -8.20
C ASN A 42 17.57 3.04 -6.90
N PHE A 43 16.85 1.97 -6.58
CA PHE A 43 17.04 1.19 -5.36
C PHE A 43 17.88 -0.08 -5.55
N SER A 44 18.54 -0.27 -6.71
CA SER A 44 19.37 -1.45 -6.96
C SER A 44 20.52 -1.60 -5.95
N PHE A 45 21.03 -0.49 -5.40
CA PHE A 45 22.08 -0.48 -4.37
C PHE A 45 21.69 -1.22 -3.07
N THR A 46 20.39 -1.47 -2.86
CA THR A 46 19.90 -2.19 -1.69
C THR A 46 20.14 -3.71 -1.78
N MET A 47 20.43 -4.21 -2.98
CA MET A 47 20.61 -5.64 -3.24
C MET A 47 22.09 -6.06 -3.22
N PRO A 48 22.38 -7.33 -2.87
CA PRO A 48 23.72 -7.87 -3.06
C PRO A 48 24.06 -7.96 -4.55
N GLU A 49 25.35 -7.94 -4.87
CA GLU A 49 25.85 -8.10 -6.23
C GLU A 49 25.36 -9.42 -6.85
N GLY A 50 24.87 -9.36 -8.09
CA GLY A 50 24.36 -10.53 -8.81
C GLY A 50 22.92 -10.94 -8.46
N ALA A 51 22.22 -10.20 -7.59
CA ALA A 51 20.80 -10.44 -7.36
C ALA A 51 19.97 -10.20 -8.63
N ASP A 52 19.08 -11.14 -8.95
CA ASP A 52 18.10 -10.98 -10.02
C ASP A 52 16.92 -10.12 -9.54
N THR A 53 16.80 -8.91 -10.07
CA THR A 53 15.75 -7.94 -9.77
C THR A 53 14.84 -7.65 -10.96
N ASN A 54 14.64 -8.63 -11.85
CA ASN A 54 13.72 -8.49 -12.98
C ASN A 54 12.28 -8.23 -12.50
N TYR A 55 11.76 -7.05 -12.84
CA TYR A 55 10.41 -6.64 -12.44
C TYR A 55 9.32 -7.41 -13.20
N ASN A 56 8.50 -8.15 -12.46
CA ASN A 56 7.28 -8.77 -12.95
C ASN A 56 6.08 -7.87 -12.69
N SER A 57 5.69 -7.11 -13.71
CA SER A 57 4.52 -6.24 -13.63
C SER A 57 3.18 -6.98 -13.47
N GLN A 58 3.13 -8.30 -13.66
CA GLN A 58 1.89 -9.08 -13.52
C GLN A 58 1.50 -9.32 -12.06
N SER A 59 2.47 -9.40 -11.13
CA SER A 59 2.21 -9.76 -9.74
C SER A 59 1.17 -8.83 -9.08
N MET A 60 1.36 -7.52 -9.14
CA MET A 60 0.39 -6.57 -8.57
C MET A 60 -0.90 -6.43 -9.37
N ARG A 61 -0.87 -6.72 -10.67
CA ARG A 61 -2.11 -6.79 -11.47
C ARG A 61 -2.97 -7.94 -10.99
N ASP A 62 -2.40 -9.13 -10.77
CA ASP A 62 -3.11 -10.30 -10.26
C ASP A 62 -3.68 -10.06 -8.86
N VAL A 63 -2.90 -9.43 -7.97
CA VAL A 63 -3.37 -9.02 -6.64
C VAL A 63 -4.54 -8.04 -6.76
N ASN A 64 -4.40 -6.99 -7.58
CA ASN A 64 -5.47 -6.02 -7.77
C ASN A 64 -6.75 -6.66 -8.34
N ASP A 65 -6.62 -7.53 -9.35
CA ASP A 65 -7.73 -8.24 -9.97
C ASP A 65 -8.45 -9.15 -8.95
N PHE A 66 -7.69 -9.85 -8.11
CA PHE A 66 -8.24 -10.66 -7.02
C PHE A 66 -9.00 -9.79 -6.02
N LEU A 67 -8.40 -8.71 -5.53
CA LEU A 67 -9.03 -7.83 -4.54
C LEU A 67 -10.31 -7.17 -5.09
N GLN A 68 -10.31 -6.79 -6.37
CA GLN A 68 -11.47 -6.18 -7.02
C GLN A 68 -12.62 -7.16 -7.30
N ASN A 69 -12.31 -8.41 -7.65
CA ASN A 69 -13.31 -9.36 -8.15
C ASN A 69 -13.68 -10.49 -7.17
N LYS A 70 -12.82 -10.77 -6.19
CA LYS A 70 -12.94 -11.95 -5.31
C LYS A 70 -12.65 -11.66 -3.84
N GLY A 71 -11.99 -10.54 -3.53
CA GLY A 71 -11.64 -10.11 -2.17
C GLY A 71 -12.86 -9.70 -1.36
N ASN A 72 -13.62 -10.67 -0.84
CA ASN A 72 -14.74 -10.46 0.07
C ASN A 72 -14.25 -10.37 1.52
N ASN A 73 -15.04 -9.70 2.37
CA ASN A 73 -14.81 -9.52 3.81
C ASN A 73 -13.50 -8.78 4.15
N ILE A 74 -13.07 -7.85 3.29
CA ILE A 74 -11.89 -7.00 3.52
C ILE A 74 -12.34 -5.56 3.75
N ILE A 75 -11.77 -4.91 4.77
CA ILE A 75 -11.92 -3.47 5.02
C ILE A 75 -10.61 -2.77 4.63
N TYR A 76 -10.68 -1.93 3.61
CA TYR A 76 -9.56 -1.08 3.19
C TYR A 76 -9.65 0.26 3.90
N ILE A 77 -8.62 0.60 4.68
CA ILE A 77 -8.60 1.82 5.50
C ILE A 77 -7.53 2.76 4.96
N TYR A 78 -7.94 3.99 4.67
CA TYR A 78 -7.06 5.03 4.15
C TYR A 78 -7.26 6.36 4.90
N GLY A 79 -6.20 7.14 5.02
CA GLY A 79 -6.29 8.56 5.39
C GLY A 79 -6.26 9.44 4.14
N GLN A 80 -7.11 10.47 4.06
CA GLN A 80 -7.18 11.36 2.90
C GLN A 80 -5.84 12.05 2.58
N ASN A 81 -5.08 12.40 3.61
CA ASN A 81 -3.78 13.07 3.51
C ASN A 81 -2.60 12.09 3.61
N ASP A 82 -2.84 10.78 3.59
CA ASP A 82 -1.78 9.79 3.49
C ASP A 82 -1.23 9.78 2.06
N PRO A 83 0.08 10.03 1.81
CA PRO A 83 0.64 9.91 0.47
C PRO A 83 0.41 8.54 -0.17
N TRP A 84 0.31 7.48 0.65
CA TRP A 84 0.02 6.12 0.16
C TRP A 84 -1.43 5.94 -0.30
N PHE A 85 -2.34 6.87 -0.01
CA PHE A 85 -3.71 6.81 -0.52
C PHE A 85 -3.77 6.94 -2.05
N ALA A 86 -2.75 7.54 -2.68
CA ALA A 86 -2.66 7.67 -4.13
C ALA A 86 -2.70 6.32 -4.86
N SER A 87 -2.21 5.24 -4.23
CA SER A 87 -2.24 3.87 -4.76
C SER A 87 -3.40 3.03 -4.22
N SER A 88 -4.45 3.66 -3.67
CA SER A 88 -5.57 2.93 -3.07
C SER A 88 -6.35 2.07 -4.07
N LEU A 89 -6.82 0.92 -3.59
CA LEU A 89 -7.66 0.00 -4.34
C LEU A 89 -8.96 0.71 -4.78
N GLN A 90 -9.33 0.56 -6.05
CA GLN A 90 -10.63 0.99 -6.54
C GLN A 90 -11.59 -0.20 -6.51
N LEU A 91 -12.65 -0.12 -5.69
CA LEU A 91 -13.67 -1.17 -5.65
C LEU A 91 -14.56 -1.08 -6.89
N ILE A 92 -14.94 -2.24 -7.42
CA ILE A 92 -15.93 -2.35 -8.48
C ILE A 92 -17.27 -2.67 -7.84
N GLU A 93 -18.28 -1.85 -8.12
CA GLU A 93 -19.61 -2.00 -7.55
C GLU A 93 -20.19 -3.41 -7.81
N GLY A 94 -20.70 -4.04 -6.75
CA GLY A 94 -21.33 -5.36 -6.81
C GLY A 94 -20.38 -6.56 -6.98
N LYS A 95 -19.05 -6.37 -7.10
CA LYS A 95 -18.10 -7.49 -7.26
C LYS A 95 -17.72 -8.16 -5.95
N THR A 96 -17.57 -7.38 -4.89
CA THR A 96 -17.26 -7.87 -3.57
C THR A 96 -18.12 -7.16 -2.53
N ASN A 97 -18.30 -7.79 -1.37
CA ASN A 97 -18.92 -7.14 -0.21
C ASN A 97 -17.93 -6.29 0.61
N SER A 98 -16.74 -6.02 0.07
CA SER A 98 -15.69 -5.28 0.76
C SER A 98 -16.03 -3.82 1.01
N LEU A 99 -15.40 -3.27 2.03
CA LEU A 99 -15.63 -1.89 2.46
C LEU A 99 -14.36 -1.05 2.28
N LYS A 100 -14.46 0.07 1.55
CA LYS A 100 -13.40 1.09 1.49
C LYS A 100 -13.78 2.26 2.40
N MET A 101 -12.93 2.54 3.38
CA MET A 101 -13.09 3.61 4.36
C MET A 101 -11.96 4.63 4.19
N VAL A 102 -12.31 5.89 3.95
CA VAL A 102 -11.36 6.98 3.77
C VAL A 102 -11.64 8.04 4.83
N LYS A 103 -10.70 8.24 5.76
CA LYS A 103 -10.84 9.24 6.82
C LYS A 103 -10.45 10.62 6.30
N GLU A 104 -11.41 11.55 6.26
CA GLU A 104 -11.15 12.96 5.96
C GLU A 104 -10.11 13.55 6.93
N GLY A 105 -9.14 14.28 6.39
CA GLY A 105 -7.99 14.81 7.15
C GLY A 105 -7.03 13.75 7.71
N GLY A 106 -7.34 12.46 7.59
CA GLY A 106 -6.56 11.35 8.13
C GLY A 106 -5.22 11.17 7.44
N ASN A 107 -4.27 10.55 8.13
CA ASN A 107 -2.92 10.27 7.62
C ASN A 107 -2.59 8.78 7.71
N HIS A 108 -1.31 8.42 7.58
CA HIS A 108 -0.83 7.03 7.61
C HIS A 108 -1.16 6.25 8.90
N LYS A 109 -1.51 6.94 9.98
CA LYS A 109 -1.94 6.35 11.26
C LYS A 109 -3.44 6.05 11.32
N THR A 110 -4.20 6.31 10.26
CA THR A 110 -5.65 6.02 10.23
C THR A 110 -5.89 4.53 10.48
N ARG A 111 -6.77 4.22 11.44
CA ARG A 111 -7.19 2.86 11.81
C ARG A 111 -8.71 2.84 12.00
N ILE A 112 -9.30 1.69 12.30
CA ILE A 112 -10.73 1.55 12.62
C ILE A 112 -11.17 2.57 13.69
N LYS A 113 -10.38 2.70 14.77
CA LYS A 113 -10.63 3.66 15.86
C LYS A 113 -10.60 5.14 15.46
N SER A 114 -10.13 5.46 14.25
CA SER A 114 -10.11 6.84 13.73
C SER A 114 -11.48 7.27 13.18
N PHE A 115 -12.38 6.32 12.93
CA PHE A 115 -13.74 6.58 12.46
C PHE A 115 -14.69 6.70 13.65
N GLU A 116 -15.73 7.51 13.49
CA GLU A 116 -16.71 7.80 14.54
C GLU A 116 -18.13 7.77 13.95
N GLY A 117 -19.14 7.76 14.84
CA GLY A 117 -20.55 7.81 14.44
C GLY A 117 -20.90 6.76 13.39
N GLY A 118 -21.56 7.21 12.31
CA GLY A 118 -22.03 6.34 11.23
C GLY A 118 -20.91 5.58 10.50
N GLU A 119 -19.69 6.14 10.42
CA GLU A 119 -18.56 5.45 9.78
C GLU A 119 -18.07 4.28 10.62
N LYS A 120 -17.94 4.47 11.95
CA LYS A 120 -17.58 3.39 12.88
C LYS A 120 -18.67 2.32 12.90
N GLN A 121 -19.94 2.74 12.91
CA GLN A 121 -21.07 1.81 12.87
C GLN A 121 -21.07 0.94 11.61
N LYS A 122 -20.82 1.54 10.43
CA LYS A 122 -20.73 0.80 9.17
C LYS A 122 -19.63 -0.28 9.20
N ILE A 123 -18.49 0.02 9.81
CA ILE A 123 -17.41 -0.96 10.02
C ILE A 123 -17.87 -2.07 10.95
N THR A 124 -18.45 -1.72 12.10
CA THR A 124 -18.99 -2.69 13.07
C THR A 124 -20.01 -3.61 12.42
N ASP A 125 -21.04 -3.08 11.77
CA ASP A 125 -22.12 -3.86 11.14
C ASP A 125 -21.58 -4.83 10.09
N SER A 126 -20.59 -4.39 9.30
CA SER A 126 -19.93 -5.24 8.30
C SER A 126 -19.22 -6.41 8.97
N LEU A 127 -18.42 -6.14 10.01
CA LEU A 127 -17.71 -7.18 10.75
C LEU A 127 -18.67 -8.13 11.47
N GLU A 128 -19.73 -7.63 12.12
CA GLU A 128 -20.72 -8.45 12.81
C GLU A 128 -21.44 -9.38 11.83
N THR A 129 -21.76 -8.89 10.64
CA THR A 129 -22.38 -9.68 9.57
C THR A 129 -21.44 -10.78 9.09
N TRP A 130 -20.17 -10.48 8.85
CA TRP A 130 -19.21 -11.46 8.33
C TRP A 130 -18.81 -12.51 9.37
N LEU A 131 -18.66 -12.11 10.62
CA LEU A 131 -18.26 -12.98 11.73
C LEU A 131 -19.44 -13.67 12.41
N GLN A 132 -20.68 -13.26 12.11
CA GLN A 132 -21.91 -13.75 12.74
C GLN A 132 -21.88 -13.61 14.28
N ALA A 133 -21.26 -12.54 14.76
CA ALA A 133 -21.05 -12.29 16.19
C ALA A 133 -21.20 -10.81 16.50
N LYS A 134 -21.58 -10.49 17.74
CA LYS A 134 -21.56 -9.12 18.25
C LYS A 134 -20.13 -8.70 18.58
N ILE A 135 -19.76 -7.48 18.20
CA ILE A 135 -18.38 -7.00 18.32
C ILE A 135 -18.38 -5.62 18.97
N GLU A 136 -17.57 -5.47 20.01
CA GLU A 136 -17.27 -4.17 20.61
C GLU A 136 -15.92 -3.69 20.07
N LEU A 137 -15.93 -2.62 19.30
CA LEU A 137 -14.72 -1.99 18.78
C LEU A 137 -14.27 -0.91 19.76
N GLU A 138 -13.15 -1.16 20.46
CA GLU A 138 -12.45 -0.17 21.29
C GLU A 138 -12.00 1.05 20.46
#